data_AF-A0A8J4UYL7-F1
#
_entry.id   AF-A0A8J4UYL7-F1
#
_cell.length_a   1.000
_cell.length_b   1.000
_cell.length_c   1.000
_cell.angle_alpha   90.00
_cell.angle_beta   90.00
_cell.angle_gamma   90.00
#
_symmetry.space_group_name_H-M   'P 1'
#
loop_
_entity.id
_entity.type
_entity.pdbx_description
1 polymer ?
#
loop_
_entity_poly.entity_id
_entity_poly.type
_entity_poly.pdbx_seq_one_letter_code
_entity_poly.pdbx_strand_id
1 'polypeptide(L)'
;MAEDKNIFLRAKNRTFAGLTEDEEKEWSGPFCFILGADPQLGLMKAWRLGDCDKGGDEWAEEVQLIKQAVEAINKLQPRPRFVVFCGDLIHAMPGCNFREEQEKDLKDVLRATDPDIPLVFVSGNHDLGNAPTPDTVEQYCRGWGDDYFSFWVGGVLFLVLNSQLFFDASGCPQLEEAHEAWLEKQLQKAAKSSARHVIIFQHIPLYLRTPDEEDDYFNLQRAKRENLIHRFCQA
;
A
#
# COMPACT_ATOMS: atom_id res chain seq x y z
N MET A 1 -24.28 3.51 -18.72
CA MET A 1 -22.85 3.51 -19.12
C MET A 1 -22.08 3.72 -17.83
N ALA A 2 -21.56 2.64 -17.25
CA ALA A 2 -20.77 2.75 -16.03
C ALA A 2 -19.54 3.59 -16.36
N GLU A 3 -19.33 4.69 -15.64
CA GLU A 3 -18.07 5.41 -15.69
C GLU A 3 -16.95 4.38 -15.52
N ASP A 4 -16.05 4.34 -16.49
CA ASP A 4 -14.87 3.48 -16.49
C ASP A 4 -13.96 3.94 -15.34
N LYS A 5 -14.30 3.51 -14.12
CA LYS A 5 -13.58 3.87 -12.90
C LYS A 5 -12.23 3.21 -13.00
N ASN A 6 -11.21 4.01 -13.33
CA ASN A 6 -9.82 3.60 -13.34
C ASN A 6 -9.51 2.74 -12.11
N ILE A 7 -9.23 1.45 -12.33
CA ILE A 7 -9.07 0.45 -11.27
C ILE A 7 -7.94 0.81 -10.29
N PHE A 8 -6.99 1.62 -10.73
CA PHE A 8 -5.85 2.10 -9.94
C PHE A 8 -6.17 3.32 -9.09
N LEU A 9 -7.34 3.95 -9.27
CA LEU A 9 -7.75 5.17 -8.56
C LEU A 9 -9.02 4.95 -7.73
N ARG A 10 -9.16 3.76 -7.14
CA ARG A 10 -10.31 3.41 -6.28
C ARG A 10 -10.19 3.99 -4.88
N ALA A 11 -8.97 4.21 -4.38
CA ALA A 11 -8.72 4.94 -3.15
C ALA A 11 -8.85 6.45 -3.41
N LYS A 12 -9.90 7.06 -2.87
CA LYS A 12 -10.18 8.51 -2.99
C LYS A 12 -10.91 9.02 -1.75
N ASN A 13 -10.63 10.26 -1.37
CA ASN A 13 -11.24 10.94 -0.23
C ASN A 13 -11.12 10.11 1.07
N ARG A 14 -9.97 9.45 1.26
CA ARG A 14 -9.62 8.58 2.39
C ARG A 14 -10.55 7.36 2.55
N THR A 15 -11.20 6.96 1.46
CA THR A 15 -12.08 5.79 1.35
C THR A 15 -11.75 4.97 0.11
N PHE A 16 -12.32 3.77 -0.01
CA PHE A 16 -12.13 2.90 -1.18
C PHE A 16 -13.43 2.57 -1.89
N ALA A 17 -13.51 2.91 -3.18
CA ALA A 17 -14.71 2.68 -3.99
C ALA A 17 -15.05 1.19 -4.10
N GLY A 18 -16.28 0.81 -3.74
CA GLY A 18 -16.81 -0.56 -3.83
C GLY A 18 -16.40 -1.49 -2.70
N LEU A 19 -15.78 -0.98 -1.63
CA LEU A 19 -15.54 -1.68 -0.36
C LEU A 19 -15.87 -0.72 0.79
N THR A 20 -17.09 -0.19 0.78
CA THR A 20 -17.52 0.90 1.67
C THR A 20 -18.09 0.37 2.99
N GLU A 21 -18.10 1.22 4.02
CA GLU A 21 -18.68 0.87 5.32
C GLU A 21 -20.15 0.47 5.22
N ASP A 22 -20.96 1.21 4.47
CA ASP A 22 -22.40 0.95 4.37
C ASP A 22 -22.70 -0.41 3.71
N GLU A 23 -21.82 -0.87 2.83
CA GLU A 23 -21.96 -2.14 2.11
C GLU A 23 -21.34 -3.32 2.87
N GLU A 24 -20.24 -3.09 3.58
CA GLU A 24 -19.35 -4.15 4.04
C GLU A 24 -19.14 -4.22 5.56
N LYS A 25 -19.74 -3.33 6.37
CA LYS A 25 -19.54 -3.33 7.84
C LYS A 25 -20.13 -4.53 8.57
N GLU A 26 -21.08 -5.24 7.97
CA GLU A 26 -21.76 -6.36 8.61
C GLU A 26 -20.98 -7.66 8.38
N TRP A 27 -20.70 -8.37 9.48
CA TRP A 27 -20.02 -9.66 9.40
C TRP A 27 -20.94 -10.72 8.79
N SER A 28 -20.53 -11.27 7.64
CA SER A 28 -21.31 -12.28 6.89
C SER A 28 -20.65 -13.66 6.85
N GLY A 29 -19.40 -13.79 7.29
CA GLY A 29 -18.66 -15.05 7.31
C GLY A 29 -17.17 -14.88 6.99
N PRO A 30 -16.39 -15.97 7.05
CA PRO A 30 -14.97 -15.93 6.70
C PRO A 30 -14.79 -15.61 5.21
N PHE A 31 -13.72 -14.90 4.89
CA PHE A 31 -13.29 -14.61 3.53
C PHE A 31 -11.77 -14.66 3.43
N CYS A 32 -11.26 -14.70 2.20
CA CYS A 32 -9.83 -14.60 1.91
C CYS A 32 -9.51 -13.33 1.12
N PHE A 33 -8.29 -12.84 1.29
CA PHE A 33 -7.68 -11.79 0.47
C PHE A 33 -6.20 -12.17 0.28
N ILE A 34 -5.52 -11.51 -0.65
CA ILE A 34 -4.12 -11.78 -0.95
C ILE A 34 -3.29 -10.57 -0.55
N LEU A 35 -2.17 -10.84 0.11
CA LEU A 35 -1.13 -9.85 0.40
C LEU A 35 0.07 -10.16 -0.49
N GLY A 36 0.39 -9.24 -1.39
CA GLY A 36 1.65 -9.15 -2.09
C GLY A 36 2.44 -7.94 -1.59
N ALA A 37 3.74 -7.92 -1.85
CA ALA A 37 4.63 -6.81 -1.54
C ALA A 37 5.73 -6.77 -2.59
N ASP A 38 6.31 -5.57 -2.79
CA ASP A 38 7.50 -5.35 -3.61
C ASP A 38 7.46 -5.97 -5.02
N PRO A 39 6.44 -5.68 -5.86
CA PRO A 39 6.50 -6.04 -7.28
C PRO A 39 7.76 -5.47 -7.96
N GLN A 40 8.15 -4.26 -7.54
CA GLN A 40 9.42 -3.58 -7.75
C GLN A 40 10.06 -3.77 -9.13
N LEU A 41 9.29 -3.49 -10.20
CA LEU A 41 9.79 -3.57 -11.58
C LEU A 41 11.08 -2.78 -11.74
N GLY A 42 12.14 -3.45 -12.21
CA GLY A 42 13.45 -2.87 -12.46
C GLY A 42 14.48 -3.19 -11.37
N LEU A 43 14.07 -3.82 -10.27
CA LEU A 43 14.98 -4.16 -9.19
C LEU A 43 15.93 -5.31 -9.54
N MET A 44 15.46 -6.37 -10.20
CA MET A 44 16.20 -7.64 -10.25
C MET A 44 17.55 -7.49 -10.95
N LYS A 45 17.62 -6.73 -12.05
CA LYS A 45 18.89 -6.43 -12.72
C LYS A 45 19.73 -5.47 -11.88
N ALA A 46 19.13 -4.37 -11.41
CA ALA A 46 19.80 -3.35 -10.60
C ALA A 46 20.51 -3.97 -9.39
N TRP A 47 19.81 -4.86 -8.68
CA TRP A 47 20.30 -5.61 -7.53
C TRP A 47 21.44 -6.57 -7.90
N ARG A 48 21.27 -7.37 -8.98
CA ARG A 48 22.31 -8.30 -9.46
C ARG A 48 23.63 -7.60 -9.81
N LEU A 49 23.55 -6.37 -10.33
CA LEU A 49 24.71 -5.57 -10.71
C LEU A 49 25.25 -4.71 -9.57
N GLY A 50 24.50 -4.54 -8.47
CA GLY A 50 24.84 -3.61 -7.39
C GLY A 50 24.74 -2.14 -7.81
N ASP A 51 24.00 -1.83 -8.88
CA ASP A 51 23.77 -0.47 -9.39
C ASP A 51 22.28 -0.14 -9.25
N CYS A 52 21.87 0.15 -8.01
CA CYS A 52 20.48 0.47 -7.71
C CYS A 52 20.03 1.83 -8.27
N ASP A 53 20.96 2.69 -8.68
CA ASP A 53 20.65 4.04 -9.20
C ASP A 53 20.38 4.04 -10.70
N LYS A 54 21.09 3.20 -11.48
CA LYS A 54 21.01 3.19 -12.95
C LYS A 54 20.67 1.85 -13.57
N GLY A 55 20.74 0.76 -12.80
CA GLY A 55 20.51 -0.59 -13.30
C GLY A 55 19.03 -0.99 -13.46
N GLY A 56 18.10 -0.05 -13.25
CA GLY A 56 16.64 -0.26 -13.40
C GLY A 56 16.11 -0.06 -14.82
N ASP A 57 16.97 -0.19 -15.83
CA ASP A 57 16.65 -0.01 -17.25
C ASP A 57 16.04 -1.26 -17.92
N GLU A 58 15.86 -2.36 -17.18
CA GLU A 58 15.28 -3.61 -17.66
C GLU A 58 14.42 -4.26 -16.56
N TRP A 59 13.19 -4.66 -16.90
CA TRP A 59 12.21 -5.23 -15.95
C TRP A 59 11.32 -6.34 -16.57
N ALA A 60 11.80 -6.96 -17.65
CA ALA A 60 11.00 -7.97 -18.37
C ALA A 60 10.75 -9.23 -17.52
N GLU A 61 11.68 -9.59 -16.64
CA GLU A 61 11.58 -10.74 -15.75
C GLU A 61 10.49 -10.51 -14.69
N GLU A 62 10.50 -9.36 -14.03
CA GLU A 62 9.50 -8.91 -13.06
C GLU A 62 8.10 -8.87 -13.68
N VAL A 63 7.99 -8.35 -14.92
CA VAL A 63 6.73 -8.37 -15.68
C VAL A 63 6.19 -9.78 -15.88
N GLN A 64 7.04 -10.78 -16.15
CA GLN A 64 6.61 -12.17 -16.28
C GLN A 64 6.17 -12.77 -14.95
N LEU A 65 6.88 -12.47 -13.85
CA LEU A 65 6.51 -12.93 -12.51
C LEU A 65 5.15 -12.37 -12.09
N ILE A 66 4.87 -11.10 -12.37
CA ILE A 66 3.57 -10.47 -12.05
C ILE A 66 2.47 -11.04 -12.93
N LYS A 67 2.73 -11.34 -14.21
CA LYS A 67 1.77 -12.05 -15.06
C LYS A 67 1.40 -13.41 -14.46
N GLN A 68 2.38 -14.18 -14.01
CA GLN A 68 2.14 -15.47 -13.34
C GLN A 68 1.34 -15.29 -12.04
N ALA A 69 1.64 -14.26 -11.26
CA ALA A 69 0.89 -13.94 -10.04
C ALA A 69 -0.57 -13.60 -10.37
N VAL A 70 -0.83 -12.75 -11.37
CA VAL A 70 -2.18 -12.39 -11.83
C VAL A 70 -2.95 -13.62 -12.33
N GLU A 71 -2.30 -14.49 -13.12
CA GLU A 71 -2.91 -15.74 -13.56
C GLU A 71 -3.27 -16.66 -12.40
N ALA A 72 -2.44 -16.72 -11.36
CA ALA A 72 -2.71 -17.50 -10.16
C ALA A 72 -3.87 -16.89 -9.35
N ILE A 73 -3.87 -15.56 -9.16
CA ILE A 73 -4.93 -14.80 -8.49
C ILE A 73 -6.30 -15.11 -9.13
N ASN A 74 -6.38 -15.03 -10.46
CA ASN A 74 -7.62 -15.26 -11.21
C ASN A 74 -8.14 -16.70 -11.13
N LYS A 75 -7.28 -17.67 -10.80
CA LYS A 75 -7.65 -19.10 -10.70
C LYS A 75 -8.06 -19.52 -9.29
N LEU A 76 -7.85 -18.69 -8.27
CA LEU A 76 -8.11 -19.06 -6.87
C LEU A 76 -9.60 -19.28 -6.59
N GLN A 77 -9.88 -20.35 -5.84
CA GLN A 77 -11.21 -20.72 -5.37
C GLN A 77 -11.14 -21.08 -3.86
N PRO A 78 -11.88 -20.40 -2.97
CA PRO A 78 -12.78 -19.28 -3.27
C PRO A 78 -12.03 -18.05 -3.81
N ARG A 79 -12.71 -17.24 -4.62
CA ARG A 79 -12.18 -15.98 -5.15
C ARG A 79 -11.81 -15.03 -4.00
N PRO A 80 -10.62 -14.41 -4.02
CA PRO A 80 -10.23 -13.44 -3.01
C PRO A 80 -11.10 -12.19 -3.08
N ARG A 81 -11.39 -11.58 -1.92
CA ARG A 81 -12.19 -10.36 -1.84
C ARG A 81 -11.46 -9.11 -2.35
N PHE A 82 -10.13 -9.13 -2.31
CA PHE A 82 -9.23 -8.12 -2.88
C PHE A 82 -7.79 -8.65 -2.88
N VAL A 83 -6.90 -7.95 -3.58
CA VAL A 83 -5.44 -8.11 -3.49
C VAL A 83 -4.85 -6.79 -2.99
N VAL A 84 -3.93 -6.84 -2.04
CA VAL A 84 -3.13 -5.68 -1.61
C VAL A 84 -1.69 -5.84 -2.03
N PHE A 85 -1.07 -4.77 -2.52
CA PHE A 85 0.37 -4.65 -2.78
C PHE A 85 0.99 -3.67 -1.79
N CYS A 86 1.82 -4.19 -0.88
CA CYS A 86 2.39 -3.45 0.26
C CYS A 86 3.64 -2.64 -0.10
N GLY A 87 3.53 -1.68 -1.01
CA GLY A 87 4.59 -0.74 -1.34
C GLY A 87 5.63 -1.27 -2.33
N ASP A 88 6.52 -0.35 -2.71
CA ASP A 88 7.61 -0.53 -3.67
C ASP A 88 7.12 -1.19 -4.96
N LEU A 89 6.12 -0.52 -5.56
CA LEU A 89 5.44 -1.01 -6.76
C LEU A 89 6.41 -1.09 -7.94
N ILE A 90 7.31 -0.12 -8.05
CA ILE A 90 8.34 -0.03 -9.08
C ILE A 90 9.68 0.36 -8.46
N HIS A 91 10.79 0.10 -9.15
CA HIS A 91 12.14 0.38 -8.64
C HIS A 91 12.57 1.85 -8.80
N ALA A 92 12.12 2.54 -9.86
CA ALA A 92 12.54 3.92 -10.09
C ALA A 92 11.90 4.87 -9.06
N MET A 93 12.74 5.42 -8.18
CA MET A 93 12.37 6.47 -7.21
C MET A 93 11.79 7.71 -7.92
N PRO A 94 11.05 8.59 -7.21
CA PRO A 94 10.60 9.85 -7.79
C PRO A 94 11.76 10.67 -8.37
N GLY A 95 11.60 11.16 -9.60
CA GLY A 95 12.63 11.93 -10.31
C GLY A 95 13.69 11.09 -11.04
N CYS A 96 13.68 9.76 -10.90
CA CYS A 96 14.58 8.87 -11.65
C CYS A 96 14.05 8.53 -13.04
N ASN A 97 14.96 8.13 -13.93
CA ASN A 97 14.61 7.61 -15.27
C ASN A 97 13.77 6.33 -15.16
N PHE A 98 13.06 5.99 -16.24
CA PHE A 98 12.28 4.76 -16.40
C PHE A 98 11.03 4.65 -15.52
N ARG A 99 10.77 5.62 -14.64
CA ARG A 99 9.63 5.57 -13.72
C ARG A 99 8.30 5.45 -14.44
N GLU A 100 8.07 6.30 -15.44
CA GLU A 100 6.81 6.30 -16.19
C GLU A 100 6.60 4.98 -16.94
N GLU A 101 7.67 4.43 -17.52
CA GLU A 101 7.63 3.16 -18.25
C GLU A 101 7.41 1.96 -17.32
N GLN A 102 8.10 1.91 -16.18
CA GLN A 102 7.88 0.88 -15.16
C GLN A 102 6.46 0.93 -14.60
N GLU A 103 5.94 2.12 -14.24
CA GLU A 103 4.56 2.26 -13.76
C GLU A 103 3.54 1.82 -14.82
N LYS A 104 3.77 2.22 -16.08
CA LYS A 104 2.90 1.85 -17.20
C LYS A 104 2.85 0.33 -17.38
N ASP A 105 4.00 -0.33 -17.45
CA ASP A 105 4.06 -1.77 -17.70
C ASP A 105 3.53 -2.58 -16.50
N LEU A 106 3.77 -2.13 -15.27
CA LEU A 106 3.13 -2.72 -14.08
C LEU A 106 1.60 -2.64 -14.19
N LYS A 107 1.06 -1.45 -14.50
CA LYS A 107 -0.38 -1.25 -14.68
C LYS A 107 -0.92 -2.08 -15.83
N ASP A 108 -0.20 -2.22 -16.94
CA ASP A 108 -0.61 -3.04 -18.08
C ASP A 108 -0.77 -4.51 -17.69
N VAL A 109 0.16 -5.06 -16.90
CA VAL A 109 0.03 -6.44 -16.40
C VAL A 109 -1.10 -6.58 -15.37
N LEU A 110 -1.19 -5.67 -14.40
CA LEU A 110 -2.18 -5.74 -13.33
C LEU A 110 -3.63 -5.60 -13.84
N ARG A 111 -3.85 -4.92 -14.98
CA ARG A 111 -5.17 -4.85 -15.64
C ARG A 111 -5.74 -6.21 -16.04
N ALA A 112 -4.91 -7.25 -16.14
CA ALA A 112 -5.37 -8.60 -16.42
C ALA A 112 -5.95 -9.32 -15.18
N THR A 113 -5.90 -8.70 -14.00
CA THR A 113 -6.60 -9.21 -12.81
C THR A 113 -8.11 -9.18 -13.06
N ASP A 114 -8.82 -10.21 -12.61
CA ASP A 114 -10.28 -10.29 -12.68
C ASP A 114 -10.88 -8.98 -12.13
N PRO A 115 -11.74 -8.28 -12.90
CA PRO A 115 -12.30 -6.98 -12.51
C PRO A 115 -13.14 -7.03 -11.22
N ASP A 116 -13.64 -8.21 -10.83
CA ASP A 116 -14.36 -8.42 -9.57
C ASP A 116 -13.43 -8.61 -8.36
N ILE A 117 -12.10 -8.56 -8.56
CA ILE A 117 -11.08 -8.60 -7.51
C ILE A 117 -10.43 -7.21 -7.42
N PRO A 118 -10.85 -6.35 -6.48
CA PRO A 118 -10.23 -5.05 -6.25
C PRO A 118 -8.73 -5.15 -5.97
N LEU A 119 -7.95 -4.21 -6.52
CA LEU A 119 -6.55 -4.01 -6.19
C LEU A 119 -6.40 -2.83 -5.21
N VAL A 120 -5.69 -3.07 -4.12
CA VAL A 120 -5.38 -2.09 -3.06
C VAL A 120 -3.88 -1.82 -3.10
N PHE A 121 -3.49 -0.56 -3.11
CA PHE A 121 -2.08 -0.15 -3.19
C PHE A 121 -1.67 0.58 -1.91
N VAL A 122 -0.59 0.11 -1.30
CA VAL A 122 0.11 0.79 -0.22
C VAL A 122 1.35 1.43 -0.83
N SER A 123 1.77 2.59 -0.33
CA SER A 123 2.99 3.25 -0.78
C SER A 123 4.21 2.76 0.01
N GLY A 124 5.33 2.58 -0.69
CA GLY A 124 6.66 2.35 -0.12
C GLY A 124 7.63 3.49 -0.39
N ASN A 125 8.91 3.31 -0.03
CA ASN A 125 9.92 4.35 -0.21
C ASN A 125 10.28 4.57 -1.68
N HIS A 126 10.19 3.56 -2.55
CA HIS A 126 10.37 3.74 -3.99
C HIS A 126 9.19 4.47 -4.65
N ASP A 127 8.04 4.46 -4.01
CA ASP A 127 6.85 5.13 -4.51
C ASP A 127 6.84 6.63 -4.18
N LEU A 128 7.32 7.01 -2.98
CA LEU A 128 7.23 8.37 -2.43
C LEU A 128 8.56 9.08 -2.18
N GLY A 129 9.67 8.33 -2.17
CA GLY A 129 10.97 8.77 -1.66
C GLY A 129 11.19 8.39 -0.19
N ASN A 130 12.46 8.28 0.22
CA ASN A 130 12.83 8.00 1.62
C ASN A 130 12.34 9.11 2.57
N ALA A 131 12.46 10.37 2.14
CA ALA A 131 11.88 11.55 2.79
C ALA A 131 10.86 12.20 1.84
N PRO A 132 9.57 11.82 1.90
CA PRO A 132 8.54 12.35 1.01
C PRO A 132 8.41 13.88 1.07
N THR A 133 7.96 14.45 -0.04
CA THR A 133 7.59 15.86 -0.18
C THR A 133 6.14 15.96 -0.63
N PRO A 134 5.49 17.14 -0.57
CA PRO A 134 4.13 17.29 -1.09
C PRO A 134 4.01 16.87 -2.56
N ASP A 135 5.03 17.17 -3.37
CA ASP A 135 5.05 16.85 -4.81
C ASP A 135 5.14 15.34 -5.07
N THR A 136 5.98 14.61 -4.31
CA THR A 136 6.10 13.15 -4.49
C THR A 136 4.86 12.40 -4.00
N VAL A 137 4.23 12.88 -2.93
CA VAL A 137 2.93 12.36 -2.46
C VAL A 137 1.83 12.65 -3.49
N GLU A 138 1.79 13.85 -4.05
CA GLU A 138 0.82 14.17 -5.10
C GLU A 138 1.03 13.32 -6.37
N GLN A 139 2.29 13.10 -6.78
CA GLN A 139 2.62 12.24 -7.90
C GLN A 139 2.10 10.82 -7.70
N TYR A 140 2.33 10.23 -6.51
CA TYR A 140 1.76 8.91 -6.17
C TYR A 140 0.24 8.93 -6.24
N CYS A 141 -0.42 9.91 -5.62
CA CYS A 141 -1.87 10.00 -5.56
C CYS A 141 -2.53 10.12 -6.95
N ARG A 142 -1.88 10.79 -7.90
CA ARG A 142 -2.34 10.87 -9.30
C ARG A 142 -2.28 9.51 -10.01
N GLY A 143 -1.34 8.65 -9.62
CA GLY A 143 -1.09 7.36 -10.25
C GLY A 143 -1.85 6.18 -9.62
N TRP A 144 -2.02 6.19 -8.29
CA TRP A 144 -2.41 5.02 -7.49
C TRP A 144 -3.54 5.29 -6.47
N GLY A 145 -4.05 6.53 -6.44
CA GLY A 145 -5.06 6.95 -5.47
C GLY A 145 -4.45 7.35 -4.13
N ASP A 146 -5.29 7.65 -3.16
CA ASP A 146 -4.86 8.20 -1.87
C ASP A 146 -3.76 7.36 -1.19
N ASP A 147 -2.75 8.03 -0.64
CA ASP A 147 -1.57 7.44 0.02
C ASP A 147 -1.87 6.78 1.38
N TYR A 148 -3.00 7.15 1.98
CA TYR A 148 -3.58 6.48 3.15
C TYR A 148 -5.10 6.60 3.12
N PHE A 149 -5.80 5.56 3.55
CA PHE A 149 -7.27 5.47 3.51
C PHE A 149 -7.76 4.28 4.33
N SER A 150 -9.08 4.19 4.52
CA SER A 150 -9.71 3.02 5.13
C SER A 150 -10.80 2.45 4.25
N PHE A 151 -11.07 1.16 4.43
CA PHE A 151 -12.11 0.43 3.73
C PHE A 151 -12.63 -0.73 4.55
N TRP A 152 -13.77 -1.29 4.14
CA TRP A 152 -14.44 -2.37 4.85
C TRP A 152 -14.60 -3.58 3.96
N VAL A 153 -14.43 -4.77 4.53
CA VAL A 153 -14.77 -6.04 3.85
C VAL A 153 -15.36 -7.00 4.86
N GLY A 154 -16.60 -7.44 4.64
CA GLY A 154 -17.25 -8.50 5.42
C GLY A 154 -17.17 -8.34 6.94
N GLY A 155 -17.33 -7.13 7.48
CA GLY A 155 -17.28 -6.80 8.89
C GLY A 155 -15.89 -6.51 9.45
N VAL A 156 -14.86 -6.46 8.61
CA VAL A 156 -13.48 -6.11 9.00
C VAL A 156 -13.14 -4.72 8.47
N LEU A 157 -12.56 -3.89 9.34
CA LEU A 157 -12.02 -2.58 8.99
C LEU A 157 -10.56 -2.73 8.57
N PHE A 158 -10.21 -2.21 7.40
CA PHE A 158 -8.85 -2.18 6.89
C PHE A 158 -8.34 -0.74 6.86
N LEU A 159 -7.11 -0.52 7.34
CA LEU A 159 -6.42 0.75 7.28
C LEU A 159 -5.17 0.59 6.40
N VAL A 160 -5.02 1.45 5.40
CA VAL A 160 -3.80 1.60 4.61
C VAL A 160 -3.10 2.86 5.08
N LEU A 161 -1.86 2.71 5.56
CA LEU A 161 -1.06 3.80 6.11
C LEU A 161 0.10 4.14 5.17
N ASN A 162 0.46 5.42 5.15
CA ASN A 162 1.70 5.89 4.54
C ASN A 162 2.81 5.85 5.60
N SER A 163 3.58 4.76 5.63
CA SER A 163 4.65 4.59 6.61
C SER A 163 5.86 5.51 6.39
N GLN A 164 6.04 6.05 5.18
CA GLN A 164 7.13 7.01 4.92
C GLN A 164 6.98 8.28 5.74
N LEU A 165 5.73 8.72 5.99
CA LEU A 165 5.47 9.86 6.86
C LEU A 165 5.82 9.58 8.33
N PHE A 166 5.82 8.32 8.76
CA PHE A 166 6.25 7.94 10.11
C PHE A 166 7.77 7.83 10.23
N PHE A 167 8.45 7.46 9.14
CA PHE A 167 9.88 7.24 9.11
C PHE A 167 10.67 8.54 8.93
N ASP A 168 10.30 9.38 7.96
CA ASP A 168 10.90 10.69 7.74
C ASP A 168 9.97 11.66 7.00
N ALA A 169 9.17 12.44 7.74
CA ALA A 169 8.32 13.49 7.18
C ALA A 169 8.98 14.88 7.11
N SER A 170 10.32 14.97 7.22
CA SER A 170 11.01 16.28 7.25
C SER A 170 10.73 17.16 6.02
N GLY A 171 10.45 16.54 4.87
CA GLY A 171 10.05 17.21 3.63
C GLY A 171 8.59 17.65 3.56
N CYS A 172 7.71 17.17 4.46
CA CYS A 172 6.27 17.45 4.44
C CYS A 172 5.58 17.31 5.82
N PRO A 173 6.02 18.01 6.88
CA PRO A 173 5.50 17.80 8.24
C PRO A 173 3.98 18.02 8.38
N GLN A 174 3.37 18.87 7.55
CA GLN A 174 1.92 19.09 7.55
C GLN A 174 1.14 17.86 7.04
N LEU A 175 1.73 17.04 6.17
CA LEU A 175 1.11 15.80 5.71
C LEU A 175 1.17 14.72 6.79
N GLU A 176 2.27 14.64 7.56
CA GLU A 176 2.35 13.79 8.75
C GLU A 176 1.28 14.18 9.78
N GLU A 177 1.16 15.47 10.11
CA GLU A 177 0.16 15.95 11.07
C GLU A 177 -1.27 15.58 10.63
N ALA A 178 -1.60 15.76 9.35
CA ALA A 178 -2.88 15.37 8.79
C ALA A 178 -3.11 13.84 8.85
N HIS A 179 -2.10 13.05 8.56
CA HIS A 179 -2.14 11.59 8.62
C HIS A 179 -2.33 11.09 10.06
N GLU A 180 -1.58 11.64 11.02
CA GLU A 180 -1.69 11.32 12.45
C GLU A 180 -3.09 11.64 13.00
N ALA A 181 -3.63 12.81 12.65
CA ALA A 181 -4.98 13.21 13.03
C ALA A 181 -6.06 12.33 12.39
N TRP A 182 -5.84 11.86 11.16
CA TRP A 182 -6.74 10.93 10.49
C TRP A 182 -6.69 9.54 11.15
N LEU A 183 -5.49 9.01 11.42
CA LEU A 183 -5.28 7.71 12.05
C LEU A 183 -5.95 7.67 13.42
N GLU A 184 -5.77 8.72 14.22
CA GLU A 184 -6.41 8.83 15.54
C GLU A 184 -7.95 8.71 15.44
N LYS A 185 -8.56 9.38 14.46
CA LYS A 185 -10.01 9.27 14.22
C LYS A 185 -10.42 7.86 13.79
N GLN A 186 -9.61 7.18 12.97
CA GLN A 186 -9.91 5.80 12.56
C GLN A 186 -9.83 4.83 13.75
N LEU A 187 -8.82 4.95 14.61
CA LEU A 187 -8.67 4.10 15.79
C LEU A 187 -9.81 4.34 16.80
N GLN A 188 -10.18 5.61 17.04
CA GLN A 188 -11.34 5.93 17.88
C GLN A 188 -12.65 5.41 17.31
N LYS A 189 -12.80 5.41 15.98
CA LYS A 189 -13.96 4.83 15.30
C LYS A 189 -13.97 3.32 15.44
N ALA A 190 -12.83 2.66 15.23
CA ALA A 190 -12.67 1.23 15.36
C ALA A 190 -13.10 0.74 16.76
N ALA A 191 -12.60 1.40 17.82
CA ALA A 191 -12.92 1.10 19.21
C ALA A 191 -14.41 1.21 19.56
N LYS A 192 -15.18 1.97 18.77
CA LYS A 192 -16.63 2.16 18.94
C LYS A 192 -17.47 1.38 17.92
N SER A 193 -16.83 0.76 16.95
CA SER A 193 -17.50 0.10 15.83
C SER A 193 -17.87 -1.34 16.16
N SER A 194 -18.72 -1.93 15.33
CA SER A 194 -18.97 -3.38 15.31
C SER A 194 -17.93 -4.16 14.52
N ALA A 195 -16.79 -3.55 14.15
CA ALA A 195 -15.74 -4.22 13.39
C ALA A 195 -15.30 -5.48 14.13
N ARG A 196 -15.32 -6.60 13.42
CA ARG A 196 -14.88 -7.89 13.96
C ARG A 196 -13.37 -7.89 14.20
N HIS A 197 -12.64 -7.26 13.29
CA HIS A 197 -11.19 -7.07 13.33
C HIS A 197 -10.83 -5.73 12.71
N VAL A 198 -9.67 -5.20 13.10
CA VAL A 198 -8.97 -4.11 12.40
C VAL A 198 -7.68 -4.69 11.84
N ILE A 199 -7.45 -4.49 10.54
CA ILE A 199 -6.22 -4.92 9.86
C ILE A 199 -5.53 -3.68 9.30
N ILE A 200 -4.24 -3.57 9.54
CA ILE A 200 -3.43 -2.42 9.12
C ILE A 200 -2.40 -2.90 8.09
N PHE A 201 -2.35 -2.21 6.96
CA PHE A 201 -1.32 -2.38 5.93
C PHE A 201 -0.43 -1.14 5.89
N GLN A 202 0.88 -1.40 5.87
CA GLN A 202 1.92 -0.39 5.69
C GLN A 202 3.15 -1.07 5.08
N HIS A 203 4.06 -0.28 4.49
CA HIS A 203 5.25 -0.82 3.83
C HIS A 203 6.40 -1.04 4.82
N ILE A 204 6.83 0.00 5.56
CA ILE A 204 7.88 -0.15 6.58
C ILE A 204 7.26 -0.89 7.78
N PRO A 205 7.79 -2.05 8.18
CA PRO A 205 7.27 -2.76 9.34
C PRO A 205 7.56 -1.98 10.62
N LEU A 206 6.71 -2.17 11.64
CA LEU A 206 6.99 -1.62 12.97
C LEU A 206 8.36 -2.10 13.46
N TYR A 207 8.61 -3.40 13.36
CA TYR A 207 9.84 -4.08 13.75
C TYR A 207 10.04 -5.35 12.89
N LEU A 208 11.27 -5.83 12.77
CA LEU A 208 11.65 -7.04 12.05
C LEU A 208 11.62 -8.29 12.93
N ARG A 209 12.10 -8.18 14.16
CA ARG A 209 12.29 -9.31 15.08
C ARG A 209 11.61 -9.08 16.42
N THR A 210 11.90 -7.97 17.08
CA THR A 210 11.31 -7.65 18.39
C THR A 210 10.91 -6.18 18.49
N PRO A 211 9.86 -5.84 19.27
CA PRO A 211 9.42 -4.44 19.41
C PRO A 211 10.46 -3.48 20.02
N ASP A 212 11.48 -4.01 20.70
CA ASP A 212 12.53 -3.28 21.41
C ASP A 212 13.88 -3.28 20.68
N GLU A 213 13.94 -3.82 19.46
CA GLU A 213 15.17 -3.83 18.64
C GLU A 213 15.66 -2.41 18.31
N GLU A 214 16.94 -2.28 17.96
CA GLU A 214 17.52 -0.99 17.56
C GLU A 214 16.92 -0.47 16.25
N ASP A 215 17.04 0.83 16.05
CA ASP A 215 16.61 1.49 14.81
C ASP A 215 17.48 1.00 13.63
N ASP A 216 16.82 0.64 12.55
CA ASP A 216 17.42 0.12 11.32
C ASP A 216 16.77 0.82 10.11
N TYR A 217 17.36 0.65 8.92
CA TYR A 217 16.76 1.12 7.68
C TYR A 217 15.40 0.46 7.41
N PHE A 218 15.21 -0.79 7.84
CA PHE A 218 14.01 -1.57 7.56
C PHE A 218 12.94 -1.54 8.66
N ASN A 219 13.06 -0.72 9.71
CA ASN A 219 12.06 -0.62 10.76
C ASN A 219 11.74 0.82 11.13
N LEU A 220 10.60 1.06 11.77
CA LEU A 220 10.28 2.38 12.29
C LEU A 220 11.10 2.69 13.54
N GLN A 221 11.53 3.96 13.67
CA GLN A 221 12.31 4.42 14.81
C GLN A 221 11.54 4.14 16.11
N ARG A 222 12.27 3.72 17.14
CA ARG A 222 11.73 3.17 18.37
C ARG A 222 10.62 4.02 18.99
N ALA A 223 10.84 5.33 19.10
CA ALA A 223 9.85 6.24 19.67
C ALA A 223 8.51 6.23 18.91
N LYS A 224 8.55 6.19 17.57
CA LYS A 224 7.36 6.14 16.73
C LYS A 224 6.71 4.75 16.78
N ARG A 225 7.52 3.69 16.69
CA ARG A 225 7.06 2.30 16.83
C ARG A 225 6.32 2.07 18.16
N GLU A 226 6.91 2.46 19.28
CA GLU A 226 6.31 2.28 20.61
C GLU A 226 4.98 3.03 20.73
N ASN A 227 4.92 4.27 20.21
CA ASN A 227 3.69 5.04 20.15
C ASN A 227 2.59 4.34 19.33
N LEU A 228 2.92 3.87 18.13
CA LEU A 228 1.96 3.19 17.25
C LEU A 228 1.47 1.87 17.85
N ILE A 229 2.37 1.04 18.40
CA ILE A 229 1.99 -0.21 19.08
C ILE A 229 1.01 0.08 20.21
N HIS A 230 1.28 1.10 21.04
CA HIS A 230 0.39 1.48 22.13
C HIS A 230 -1.02 1.85 21.63
N ARG A 231 -1.09 2.68 20.58
CA ARG A 231 -2.36 3.13 19.98
C ARG A 231 -3.12 1.98 19.34
N PHE A 232 -2.45 1.06 18.65
CA PHE A 232 -3.09 -0.09 18.02
C PHE A 232 -3.66 -1.07 19.05
N CYS A 233 -3.01 -1.23 20.21
CA CYS A 233 -3.54 -2.08 21.29
C CYS A 233 -4.75 -1.48 22.02
N GLN A 234 -5.03 -0.19 21.85
CA GLN A 234 -6.17 0.50 22.46
C GLN A 234 -7.42 0.54 21.58
N ALA A 235 -7.27 0.20 20.30
CA ALA A 235 -8.31 0.29 19.28
C ALA A 235 -9.20 -0.95 19.20
#